data_AF-A0A7W8EJW5-F1
#
_entry.id   AF-A0A7W8EJW5-F1
#
_cell.length_a   1.000
_cell.length_b   1.000
_cell.length_c   1.000
_cell.angle_alpha   90.00
_cell.angle_beta   90.00
_cell.angle_gamma   90.00
#
_symmetry.space_group_name_H-M   'P 1'
#
loop_
_entity.id
_entity.type
_entity.pdbx_description
1 polymer ?
#
loop_
_entity_poly.entity_id
_entity_poly.type
_entity_poly.pdbx_seq_one_letter_code
_entity_poly.pdbx_strand_id
1 'polypeptide(L)' 'MGLDDKVSNKAEEVGGKVKEGLGRATDDKRLEAEGRADQSKSKLKQAGEKVKDAAKNVKDAITPDSKDRR' A
#
# COMPACT_ATOMS: atom_id res chain seq x y z
N MET A 1 7.35 20.44 9.29
CA MET A 1 7.05 19.18 8.58
C MET A 1 8.15 18.94 7.55
N GLY A 2 9.01 17.93 7.72
CA GLY A 2 10.02 17.67 6.69
C GLY A 2 11.10 16.65 7.01
N LEU A 3 11.36 16.36 8.29
CA LEU A 3 12.35 15.36 8.71
C LEU A 3 11.65 14.13 9.29
N ASP A 4 10.67 14.31 10.18
CA ASP A 4 9.89 13.22 10.79
C ASP A 4 9.16 12.36 9.75
N ASP A 5 8.53 12.96 8.73
CA ASP A 5 7.84 12.22 7.67
C ASP A 5 8.78 11.38 6.81
N LYS A 6 9.96 11.92 6.46
CA LYS A 6 10.96 11.21 5.67
C LYS A 6 11.65 10.13 6.50
N VAL A 7 11.87 10.38 7.78
CA VAL A 7 12.47 9.42 8.70
C VAL A 7 11.50 8.29 9.01
N SER A 8 10.21 8.55 9.24
CA SER A 8 9.19 7.50 9.42
C SER A 8 9.08 6.58 8.20
N ASN A 9 8.98 7.14 6.99
CA ASN A 9 8.90 6.32 5.78
C ASN A 9 10.14 5.44 5.58
N LYS A 10 11.33 6.00 5.85
CA LYS A 10 12.58 5.25 5.77
C LYS A 10 12.73 4.25 6.91
N ALA A 11 12.22 4.56 8.10
CA ALA A 11 12.25 3.70 9.27
C ALA A 11 11.30 2.50 9.12
N GLU A 12 10.13 2.68 8.49
CA GLU A 12 9.24 1.58 8.13
C GLU A 12 9.86 0.68 7.06
N GLU A 13 10.48 1.25 6.01
CA GLU A 13 11.21 0.47 5.01
C GLU A 13 12.39 -0.31 5.61
N VAL A 14 13.16 0.35 6.48
CA VAL A 14 14.31 -0.26 7.16
C VAL A 14 13.84 -1.31 8.15
N GLY A 15 12.80 -1.01 8.95
CA GLY A 15 12.20 -1.93 9.91
C GLY A 15 11.62 -3.17 9.24
N GLY A 16 10.98 -3.03 8.09
CA GLY A 16 10.48 -4.15 7.27
C GLY A 16 11.61 -5.05 6.76
N LYS A 17 12.67 -4.46 6.18
CA LYS A 17 13.86 -5.20 5.72
C LYS A 17 14.61 -5.87 6.87
N VAL A 18 14.68 -5.21 8.03
CA VAL A 18 15.28 -5.76 9.25
C VAL A 18 14.44 -6.92 9.79
N LYS A 19 13.11 -6.83 9.82
CA LYS A 19 12.22 -7.95 10.19
C LYS A 19 12.34 -9.13 9.22
N GLU A 20 12.42 -8.88 7.91
CA GLU A 20 12.67 -9.94 6.93
C GLU A 20 14.05 -10.59 7.12
N GLY A 21 15.09 -9.78 7.32
CA GLY A 21 16.46 -10.27 7.52
C GLY A 21 16.61 -11.05 8.82
N LEU A 22 16.05 -10.56 9.93
CA LEU A 22 16.04 -11.24 11.22
C LEU A 22 15.16 -12.49 11.19
N GLY A 23 14.00 -12.44 10.54
CA GLY A 23 13.13 -13.61 10.35
C GLY A 23 13.83 -14.74 9.60
N ARG A 24 14.62 -14.41 8.56
CA ARG A 24 15.47 -15.40 7.86
C ARG A 24 16.62 -15.92 8.72
N ALA A 25 17.26 -15.05 9.49
CA ALA A 25 18.41 -15.42 10.30
C ALA A 25 18.05 -16.28 11.52
N THR A 26 16.85 -16.07 12.10
CA THR A 26 16.34 -16.81 13.28
C THR A 26 15.47 -18.02 12.89
N ASP A 27 15.23 -18.27 11.60
CA ASP A 27 14.23 -19.25 11.10
C ASP A 27 12.80 -18.97 11.65
N ASP A 28 12.52 -17.69 11.96
CA ASP A 28 11.22 -17.28 12.48
C ASP A 28 10.26 -16.98 11.33
N LYS A 29 9.59 -18.04 10.87
CA LYS A 29 8.61 -17.99 9.77
C LYS A 29 7.49 -16.98 9.99
N ARG A 30 7.22 -16.56 11.24
CA ARG A 30 6.17 -15.56 11.55
C ARG A 30 6.63 -14.16 11.15
N LEU A 31 7.87 -13.79 11.49
CA LEU A 31 8.45 -12.48 11.14
C LEU A 31 8.62 -12.30 9.63
N GLU A 32 9.05 -13.35 8.91
CA GLU A 32 9.15 -13.29 7.44
C GLU A 32 7.76 -13.19 6.78
N ALA A 33 6.78 -13.94 7.30
CA ALA A 33 5.41 -13.90 6.80
C ALA A 33 4.75 -12.54 7.04
N GLU A 34 4.96 -11.91 8.21
CA GLU A 34 4.46 -10.57 8.51
C GLU A 34 5.01 -9.52 7.53
N GLY A 35 6.33 -9.50 7.29
CA GLY A 35 6.96 -8.56 6.37
C GLY A 35 6.47 -8.71 4.93
N ARG A 36 6.38 -9.96 4.43
CA ARG A 36 5.82 -10.25 3.10
C ARG A 36 4.33 -9.94 2.98
N ALA A 37 3.55 -10.24 4.02
CA ALA A 37 2.11 -9.99 4.02
C ALA A 37 1.82 -8.49 3.99
N ASP A 38 2.57 -7.68 4.71
CA ASP A 38 2.40 -6.23 4.75
C ASP A 38 2.78 -5.58 3.40
N GLN A 39 3.91 -5.99 2.82
CA GLN A 39 4.31 -5.60 1.46
C GLN A 39 3.25 -5.98 0.41
N SER A 40 2.70 -7.19 0.52
CA SER A 40 1.68 -7.68 -0.42
C SER A 40 0.35 -6.95 -0.26
N LYS A 41 -0.09 -6.70 0.98
CA LYS A 41 -1.30 -5.91 1.27
C LYS A 41 -1.18 -4.49 0.74
N SER A 42 -0.03 -3.85 0.93
CA SER A 42 0.19 -2.48 0.47
C SER A 42 0.17 -2.39 -1.06
N LYS A 43 0.83 -3.33 -1.77
CA LYS A 43 0.74 -3.42 -3.23
C LYS A 43 -0.68 -3.70 -3.73
N LEU A 44 -1.41 -4.61 -3.07
CA LEU A 44 -2.79 -4.92 -3.42
C LEU A 44 -3.74 -3.73 -3.20
N LYS A 45 -3.58 -3.00 -2.09
CA LYS A 45 -4.36 -1.79 -1.83
C LYS A 45 -4.11 -0.72 -2.89
N GLN A 46 -2.84 -0.41 -3.20
CA GLN A 46 -2.52 0.57 -4.24
C GLN A 46 -3.01 0.16 -5.63
N ALA A 47 -2.88 -1.12 -6.00
CA ALA A 47 -3.39 -1.61 -7.27
C ALA A 47 -4.93 -1.55 -7.32
N GLY A 48 -5.60 -1.94 -6.22
CA GLY A 48 -7.05 -1.89 -6.10
C GLY A 48 -7.60 -0.47 -6.15
N GLU A 49 -6.95 0.49 -5.49
CA GLU A 49 -7.35 1.91 -5.56
C GLU A 49 -7.20 2.46 -6.99
N LYS A 50 -6.09 2.18 -7.69
CA LYS A 50 -5.92 2.62 -9.09
C LYS A 50 -6.98 2.03 -10.03
N VAL A 51 -7.30 0.75 -9.88
CA VAL A 51 -8.35 0.09 -10.67
C VAL A 51 -9.72 0.68 -10.36
N LYS A 52 -10.02 0.92 -9.08
CA LYS A 52 -11.30 1.49 -8.65
C LYS A 52 -11.46 2.94 -9.10
N ASP A 53 -10.38 3.72 -9.11
CA ASP A 53 -10.35 5.10 -9.58
C ASP A 53 -10.50 5.17 -11.11
N ALA A 54 -9.76 4.34 -11.85
CA ALA A 54 -9.93 4.21 -13.30
C ALA A 54 -11.34 3.74 -13.67
N ALA A 55 -11.91 2.78 -12.93
CA ALA A 55 -13.28 2.31 -13.13
C ALA A 55 -14.30 3.39 -12.79
N LYS A 56 -14.07 4.24 -11.78
CA LYS A 56 -14.92 5.39 -11.47
C LYS A 56 -14.88 6.41 -12.60
N ASN A 57 -13.70 6.79 -13.08
CA ASN A 57 -13.53 7.73 -14.19
C ASN A 57 -14.18 7.21 -15.49
N VAL A 58 -13.98 5.93 -15.82
CA VAL A 58 -14.61 5.30 -16.98
C VAL A 58 -16.13 5.24 -16.82
N LYS A 59 -16.63 4.89 -15.62
CA LYS A 59 -18.07 4.88 -15.34
C LYS A 59 -18.68 6.28 -15.40
N ASP A 60 -17.96 7.32 -14.96
CA ASP A 60 -18.39 8.72 -15.02
C ASP A 60 -18.40 9.26 -16.47
N ALA A 61 -17.39 8.89 -17.27
CA ALA A 61 -17.31 9.26 -18.68
C ALA A 61 -18.36 8.56 -19.56
N ILE A 62 -18.76 7.34 -19.20
CA ILE A 62 -19.74 6.54 -19.96
C ILE A 62 -21.17 6.73 -19.43
N THR A 63 -21.33 6.97 -18.14
CA THR A 63 -22.59 7.35 -17.51
C THR A 63 -22.50 8.82 -17.15
N PRO A 64 -22.88 9.76 -18.05
CA PRO A 64 -23.03 11.16 -17.67
C PRO A 64 -24.05 11.23 -16.54
N ASP A 65 -23.55 11.37 -15.32
CA ASP A 65 -24.36 11.48 -14.11
C ASP A 65 -25.28 12.69 -14.29
N SER A 66 -26.58 12.42 -14.40
CA SER A 66 -27.62 13.43 -14.63
C SER A 66 -27.92 14.25 -13.37
N LYS A 67 -26.90 14.54 -12.55
CA LYS A 67 -27.05 15.13 -11.22
C LYS A 67 -26.40 16.50 -11.05
N ASP A 68 -25.79 17.04 -12.10
CA ASP A 68 -25.40 18.46 -12.19
C ASP A 68 -26.49 19.27 -12.92
N ARG A 69 -27.71 19.26 -12.34
CA ARG A 69 -28.75 20.26 -12.55
C ARG A 69 -29.49 20.46 -11.23
N ARG A 70 -28.88 21.16 -10.28
CA ARG A 70 -29.52 22.11 -9.35
C ARG A 70 -28.50 22.76 -8.43
#